data_AF-A0A241WL75-F1
#
_entry.id   AF-A0A241WL75-F1
#
_cell.length_a   1.000
_cell.length_b   1.000
_cell.length_c   1.000
_cell.angle_alpha   90.00
_cell.angle_beta   90.00
_cell.angle_gamma   90.00
#
_symmetry.space_group_name_H-M   'P 1'
#
loop_
_entity.id
_entity.type
_entity.pdbx_description
1 polymer ?
#
loop_
_entity_poly.entity_id
_entity_poly.type
_entity_poly.pdbx_seq_one_letter_code
_entity_poly.pdbx_strand_id
1 'polypeptide(L)'
;MGTGAATGYDIVKGFQHSYGYLWNASFQQIYRDLAKLHSDGLIECDIEENAPRPPRKVYRLNDRGYLVMQEWLATPLKLPHINSALLVKLASVHL
;
A
#
# COMPACT_ATOMS: atom_id res chain seq x y z
N MET A 1 12.38 2.49 -4.51
CA MET A 1 10.90 2.41 -4.52
C MET A 1 10.45 2.75 -5.93
N GLY A 2 10.73 1.90 -6.91
CA GLY A 2 9.86 0.79 -7.30
C GLY A 2 9.04 1.14 -8.55
N THR A 3 9.68 1.77 -9.56
CA THR A 3 9.10 2.05 -10.89
C THR A 3 9.08 0.80 -11.78
N GLY A 4 8.81 -0.37 -11.18
CA GLY A 4 8.82 -1.66 -11.85
C GLY A 4 7.49 -2.36 -11.65
N ALA A 5 7.02 -3.05 -12.70
CA ALA A 5 5.82 -3.87 -12.61
C ALA A 5 6.04 -5.00 -11.58
N ALA A 6 4.99 -5.38 -10.84
CA ALA A 6 5.09 -6.36 -9.77
C ALA A 6 3.89 -7.29 -9.74
N THR A 7 4.09 -8.55 -9.35
CA THR A 7 2.96 -9.46 -9.20
C THR A 7 2.12 -9.05 -7.99
N GLY A 8 0.83 -9.41 -7.99
CA GLY A 8 -0.03 -9.16 -6.83
C GLY A 8 0.52 -9.79 -5.54
N TYR A 9 1.18 -10.95 -5.63
CA TYR A 9 1.85 -11.58 -4.50
C TYR A 9 3.03 -10.75 -3.99
N ASP A 10 3.88 -10.24 -4.88
CA ASP A 10 5.03 -9.41 -4.51
C ASP A 10 4.58 -8.12 -3.84
N ILE A 11 3.50 -7.50 -4.34
CA ILE A 11 2.89 -6.31 -3.74
C ILE A 11 2.40 -6.61 -2.33
N VAL A 12 1.63 -7.69 -2.14
CA VAL A 12 1.14 -8.09 -0.81
C VAL A 12 2.32 -8.32 0.14
N LYS A 13 3.31 -9.11 -0.27
CA LYS A 13 4.47 -9.43 0.57
C LYS A 13 5.28 -8.18 0.91
N GLY A 14 5.53 -7.31 -0.07
CA GLY A 14 6.25 -6.05 0.11
C GLY A 14 5.50 -5.07 1.01
N PHE A 15 4.17 -5.00 0.89
CA PHE A 15 3.32 -4.17 1.74
C PHE A 15 3.41 -4.61 3.20
N GLN A 16 3.26 -5.92 3.45
CA GLN A 16 3.33 -6.45 4.82
C GLN A 16 4.70 -6.24 5.45
N HIS A 17 5.76 -6.42 4.67
CA HIS A 17 7.12 -6.22 5.16
C HIS A 17 7.41 -4.76 5.49
N SER A 18 6.99 -3.82 4.64
CA SER A 18 7.34 -2.40 4.76
C SER A 18 6.37 -1.62 5.66
N TYR A 19 5.09 -2.01 5.67
CA TYR A 19 4.01 -1.22 6.26
C TYR A 19 3.11 -2.02 7.20
N GLY A 20 3.33 -3.33 7.39
CA GLY A 20 2.46 -4.18 8.23
C GLY A 20 2.38 -3.74 9.70
N TYR A 21 3.42 -3.09 10.24
CA TYR A 21 3.41 -2.50 11.58
C TYR A 21 2.64 -1.18 11.66
N LEU A 22 2.45 -0.50 10.53
CA LEU A 22 1.82 0.83 10.44
C LEU A 22 0.36 0.74 10.00
N TRP A 23 0.03 -0.24 9.16
CA TRP A 23 -1.27 -0.38 8.55
C TRP A 23 -1.71 -1.83 8.49
N ASN A 24 -2.84 -2.12 9.15
CA ASN A 24 -3.42 -3.45 9.15
C ASN A 24 -4.32 -3.65 7.92
N ALA A 25 -3.79 -4.31 6.90
CA ALA A 25 -4.56 -4.76 5.74
C ALA A 25 -4.40 -6.27 5.56
N SER A 26 -5.50 -6.99 5.41
CA SER A 26 -5.45 -8.43 5.08
C SER A 26 -5.05 -8.63 3.61
N PHE A 27 -4.54 -9.81 3.27
CA PHE A 27 -4.17 -10.12 1.88
C PHE A 27 -5.36 -9.97 0.94
N GLN A 28 -6.55 -10.41 1.38
CA GLN A 28 -7.78 -10.27 0.62
C GLN A 28 -8.14 -8.80 0.37
N GLN A 29 -7.92 -7.92 1.36
CA GLN A 29 -8.17 -6.48 1.18
C GLN A 29 -7.23 -5.90 0.11
N ILE A 30 -5.94 -6.22 0.17
CA ILE A 30 -4.96 -5.72 -0.82
C ILE A 30 -5.33 -6.18 -2.24
N TYR A 31 -5.72 -7.44 -2.44
CA TYR A 31 -6.17 -7.91 -3.76
C TYR A 31 -7.45 -7.22 -4.25
N ARG A 32 -8.40 -6.94 -3.35
CA ARG A 32 -9.60 -6.15 -3.71
C ARG A 32 -9.24 -4.73 -4.12
N ASP A 33 -8.32 -4.11 -3.39
CA ASP A 33 -7.87 -2.75 -3.68
C ASP A 33 -7.09 -2.69 -5.00
N LEU A 34 -6.26 -3.68 -5.31
CA LEU A 34 -5.62 -3.80 -6.64
C LEU A 34 -6.66 -3.93 -7.76
N ALA A 35 -7.69 -4.75 -7.58
CA ALA A 35 -8.76 -4.87 -8.56
C ALA A 35 -9.51 -3.54 -8.76
N LYS A 36 -9.76 -2.81 -7.67
CA LYS A 36 -10.40 -1.50 -7.70
C LYS A 36 -9.53 -0.44 -8.36
N LEU A 37 -8.26 -0.35 -8.01
CA LEU A 37 -7.31 0.59 -8.63
C LEU A 37 -7.21 0.35 -10.14
N HIS A 38 -7.28 -0.92 -10.56
CA HIS A 38 -7.29 -1.27 -11.97
C HIS A 38 -8.61 -0.86 -12.64
N SER A 39 -9.77 -1.15 -12.02
CA SER A 39 -11.08 -0.71 -12.56
C SER A 39 -11.19 0.82 -12.64
N ASP A 40 -10.58 1.53 -11.71
CA ASP A 40 -10.56 2.99 -11.66
C ASP A 40 -9.56 3.58 -12.68
N GLY A 41 -8.78 2.74 -13.37
CA GLY A 41 -7.80 3.13 -14.38
C GLY A 41 -6.54 3.78 -13.81
N LEU A 42 -6.21 3.50 -12.55
CA LEU A 42 -5.02 4.04 -11.87
C LEU A 42 -3.81 3.10 -11.97
N ILE A 43 -4.04 1.82 -12.26
CA ILE A 43 -2.98 0.85 -12.54
C ILE A 43 -3.33 0.02 -13.77
N GLU A 44 -2.30 -0.41 -14.48
CA GLU A 44 -2.39 -1.44 -15.51
C GLU A 44 -2.24 -2.83 -14.87
N CYS A 45 -2.84 -3.83 -15.52
CA CYS A 45 -2.78 -5.22 -15.09
C CYS A 45 -2.60 -6.10 -16.33
N ASP A 46 -1.38 -6.59 -16.52
CA ASP A 46 -1.05 -7.54 -17.57
C ASP A 46 -1.12 -8.97 -17.04
N ILE A 47 -1.46 -9.92 -17.93
CA ILE A 47 -1.41 -11.34 -17.64
C ILE A 47 -0.14 -11.89 -18.29
N GLU A 48 0.84 -12.27 -17.48
CA GLU A 48 2.04 -12.95 -17.94
C GLU A 48 1.84 -14.46 -17.92
N GLU A 49 2.12 -15.11 -19.04
CA GLU A 49 2.22 -16.56 -19.11
C GLU A 49 3.41 -17.05 -18.26
N ASN A 50 3.24 -18.17 -17.57
CA ASN A 50 4.21 -18.66 -16.59
C ASN A 50 4.31 -20.18 -16.57
N ALA A 51 4.27 -20.83 -17.75
CA ALA A 51 4.30 -22.29 -17.84
C ALA A 51 5.56 -22.90 -17.19
N PRO A 52 5.44 -24.03 -16.46
CA PRO A 52 4.24 -24.86 -16.26
C PRO A 52 3.30 -24.38 -15.15
N ARG A 53 3.57 -23.22 -14.52
CA ARG A 53 2.74 -22.64 -13.46
C ARG A 53 1.56 -21.85 -14.06
N PRO A 54 0.52 -21.58 -13.24
CA PRO A 54 -0.56 -20.70 -13.67
C PRO A 54 -0.06 -19.31 -14.06
N PRO A 55 -0.70 -18.66 -15.05
CA PRO A 55 -0.39 -17.30 -15.42
C PRO A 55 -0.56 -16.36 -14.23
N ARG A 56 0.22 -15.28 -14.21
CA ARG A 56 0.26 -14.33 -13.10
C ARG A 56 -0.17 -12.95 -13.55
N LYS A 57 -0.88 -12.25 -12.69
CA LYS A 57 -1.21 -10.84 -12.88
C LYS A 57 -0.05 -9.98 -12.44
N VAL A 58 0.40 -9.10 -13.33
CA VAL A 58 1.46 -8.13 -13.10
C VAL A 58 0.85 -6.74 -13.17
N TYR A 59 1.04 -5.98 -12.10
CA TYR A 59 0.48 -4.66 -11.93
C TYR A 59 1.55 -3.59 -12.10
N ARG A 60 1.17 -2.48 -12.73
CA ARG A 60 2.04 -1.32 -12.93
C ARG A 60 1.26 -0.04 -12.70
N LEU A 61 1.88 0.91 -12.00
CA LEU A 61 1.33 2.26 -11.88
C LEU A 61 1.43 2.97 -13.23
N ASN A 62 0.33 3.55 -13.71
CA ASN A 62 0.31 4.37 -14.92
C ASN A 62 0.40 5.87 -14.59
N ASP A 63 0.50 6.73 -15.60
CA ASP A 63 0.67 8.17 -15.40
C ASP A 63 -0.47 8.80 -14.59
N ARG A 64 -1.71 8.36 -14.81
CA ARG A 64 -2.87 8.84 -14.05
C ARG A 64 -2.79 8.42 -12.59
N GLY A 65 -2.45 7.17 -12.31
CA GLY A 65 -2.24 6.67 -10.96
C GLY A 65 -1.11 7.40 -10.25
N TYR A 66 -0.03 7.71 -10.98
CA TYR A 66 1.08 8.48 -10.44
C TYR A 66 0.65 9.89 -10.01
N LEU A 67 -0.12 10.60 -10.86
CA LEU A 67 -0.66 11.92 -10.52
C LEU A 67 -1.58 11.88 -9.28
N VAL A 68 -2.49 10.91 -9.22
CA VAL A 68 -3.40 10.74 -8.06
C VAL A 68 -2.61 10.44 -6.78
N MET A 69 -1.56 9.61 -6.87
CA MET A 69 -0.68 9.34 -5.74
C MET A 69 0.05 10.60 -5.29
N GLN A 70 0.56 11.42 -6.22
CA GLN A 70 1.23 12.68 -5.89
C GLN A 70 0.29 13.67 -5.21
N GLU A 71 -0.94 13.81 -5.71
CA GLU A 71 -1.97 14.66 -5.10
C GLU A 71 -2.32 14.19 -3.68
N TRP A 72 -2.49 12.88 -3.50
CA TRP A 72 -2.72 12.29 -2.18
C TRP A 72 -1.56 12.56 -1.22
N LEU A 73 -0.31 12.40 -1.66
CA LEU A 73 0.88 12.69 -0.85
C LEU A 73 1.00 14.18 -0.48
N ALA A 74 0.55 15.08 -1.35
CA ALA A 74 0.56 16.52 -1.10
C ALA A 74 -0.58 16.97 -0.17
N THR A 75 -1.56 16.10 0.10
CA THR A 75 -2.72 16.44 0.93
C THR A 75 -2.32 16.53 2.41
N PRO A 76 -2.50 17.69 3.08
CA PRO A 76 -2.11 17.85 4.48
C PRO A 76 -2.91 16.93 5.41
N LEU A 77 -2.20 16.17 6.24
CA LEU A 77 -2.83 15.42 7.32
C LEU A 77 -3.04 16.33 8.53
N LYS A 78 -4.26 16.36 9.06
CA LYS A 78 -4.49 16.90 10.40
C LYS A 78 -3.94 15.89 11.41
N LEU A 79 -2.95 16.30 12.19
CA LEU A 79 -2.40 15.45 13.25
C LEU A 79 -3.51 15.19 14.29
N PRO A 80 -3.82 13.91 14.57
CA PRO A 80 -4.80 13.59 15.61
C PRO A 80 -4.25 14.02 16.98
N HIS A 81 -5.13 14.48 17.86
CA HIS A 81 -4.78 14.73 19.25
C HIS A 81 -4.51 13.39 19.96
N ILE A 82 -3.26 13.14 20.36
CA ILE A 82 -2.86 11.85 20.96
C ILE A 82 -2.96 11.93 22.49
N ASN A 83 -3.99 11.31 23.06
CA ASN A 83 -4.08 11.05 24.50
C ASN A 83 -3.45 9.69 24.82
N SER A 84 -2.14 9.67 25.10
CA SER A 84 -1.39 8.43 25.38
C SER A 84 -1.01 8.33 26.85
N ALA A 85 -1.59 7.36 27.55
CA ALA A 85 -1.19 7.02 28.92
C ALA A 85 0.29 6.61 29.02
N LEU A 86 0.86 6.01 27.96
CA LEU A 86 2.29 5.68 27.90
C LEU A 86 3.17 6.93 27.89
N LEU A 87 2.82 7.94 27.07
CA LEU A 87 3.57 9.19 27.01
C LEU A 87 3.49 9.95 28.34
N VAL A 88 2.33 9.94 29.00
CA VAL A 88 2.18 10.48 30.36
C VAL A 88 3.12 9.77 31.33
N LYS A 89 3.12 8.43 31.37
CA LYS A 89 4.02 7.66 32.25
C LYS A 89 5.51 7.95 32.01
N LEU A 90 5.93 8.05 30.75
CA LEU A 90 7.33 8.37 30.41
C LEU A 90 7.72 9.78 30.85
N ALA A 91 6.85 10.77 30.68
CA ALA A 91 7.10 12.14 31.12
C ALA A 91 7.02 12.30 32.65
N SER A 92 6.30 11.39 33.33
CA SER A 92 6.16 11.38 34.79
C SER A 92 7.43 10.93 35.51
N VAL A 93 8.46 10.47 34.79
CA VAL A 93 9.72 9.97 35.38
C VAL A 93 10.49 11.03 36.17
N HIS A 94 10.18 12.31 35.98
CA HIS A 94 10.81 13.43 36.69
C HIS A 94 10.02 13.92 37.92
N LEU A 95 8.86 13.32 38.20
CA LEU A 95 8.04 13.54 39.40
C LEU A 95 8.37 12.49 40.46
#